data_AF-A0A100WCM7-F1
#
_entry.id   AF-A0A100WCM7-F1
#
_cell.length_a   1.000
_cell.length_b   1.000
_cell.length_c   1.000
_cell.angle_alpha   90.00
_cell.angle_beta   90.00
_cell.angle_gamma   90.00
#
_symmetry.space_group_name_H-M   'P 1'
#
loop_
_entity.id
_entity.type
_entity.pdbx_description
1 polymer ?
#
loop_
_entity_poly.entity_id
_entity_poly.type
_entity_poly.pdbx_seq_one_letter_code
_entity_poly.pdbx_strand_id
1 'polypeptide(L)'
;MTERYARQCDHRALPHPSQDRLSQSQRRLASARRMPALDCGCSPDPWLCHCTEPPLSTRAVNGWRDAANYLLAQGKTPLLPVEVLQALWRRGGADGALAEELHSLSGGEVA
;
A
#
# COMPACT_ATOMS: atom_id res chain seq x y z
N MET A 1 47.13 27.12 36.43
CA MET A 1 46.97 28.46 35.84
C MET A 1 47.08 28.30 34.32
N THR A 2 45.99 27.88 33.67
CA THR A 2 45.82 27.91 32.20
C THR A 2 44.33 27.99 31.92
N GLU A 3 43.92 29.18 31.51
CA GLU A 3 42.54 29.62 31.34
C GLU A 3 41.83 28.92 30.19
N ARG A 4 40.57 28.58 30.46
CA ARG A 4 39.57 28.07 29.52
C ARG A 4 39.25 29.14 28.48
N TYR A 5 39.70 28.94 27.26
CA TYR A 5 39.25 29.72 26.11
C TYR A 5 38.11 28.99 25.39
N ALA A 6 36.94 29.63 25.42
CA ALA A 6 35.85 29.67 24.45
C ALA A 6 35.52 28.41 23.61
N ARG A 7 34.24 28.01 23.66
CA ARG A 7 33.37 28.08 22.47
C ARG A 7 31.91 28.23 22.88
N GLN A 8 31.44 29.46 22.67
CA GLN A 8 30.06 29.88 22.48
C GLN A 8 29.28 28.81 21.70
N CYS A 9 28.25 28.22 22.31
CA CYS A 9 27.24 27.49 21.56
C CYS A 9 26.38 28.53 20.85
N ASP A 10 26.63 28.69 19.55
CA ASP A 10 25.80 29.49 18.65
C ASP A 10 24.37 28.93 18.67
N HIS A 11 23.45 29.64 19.33
CA HIS A 11 22.01 29.38 19.32
C HIS A 11 21.41 29.75 17.96
N ARG A 12 21.92 29.14 16.88
CA ARG A 12 21.23 29.18 15.59
C ARG A 12 20.01 28.27 15.73
N ALA A 13 18.88 28.90 16.04
CA ALA A 13 17.58 28.27 16.17
C ALA A 13 17.38 27.26 15.02
N LEU A 14 17.36 25.97 15.36
CA LEU A 14 16.86 24.95 14.47
C LEU A 14 15.39 25.29 14.18
N PRO A 15 14.94 25.29 12.91
CA PRO A 15 13.54 25.56 12.61
C PRO A 15 12.64 24.55 13.33
N HIS A 16 11.59 25.07 13.98
CA HIS A 16 10.59 24.31 14.72
C HIS A 16 9.87 23.31 13.77
N PRO A 17 9.65 22.04 14.14
CA PRO A 17 9.07 21.00 13.26
C PRO A 17 7.56 21.18 12.98
N SER A 18 7.01 22.39 13.14
CA SER A 18 5.59 22.66 12.95
C SER A 18 5.17 22.82 11.49
N GLN A 19 6.12 22.88 10.54
CA GLN A 19 5.87 23.34 9.16
C GLN A 19 5.74 22.24 8.09
N ASP A 20 5.75 20.95 8.44
CA ASP A 20 5.55 19.88 7.44
C ASP A 20 4.46 18.90 7.87
N ARG A 21 3.24 19.41 8.07
CA ARG A 21 2.08 18.62 8.50
C ARG A 21 1.03 18.50 7.42
N LEU A 22 1.43 18.03 6.23
CA LEU A 22 0.44 17.38 5.40
C LEU A 22 -0.05 16.13 6.13
N SER A 23 -1.36 16.02 6.33
CA SER A 23 -1.97 14.81 6.88
C SER A 23 -1.59 13.61 6.01
N GLN A 24 -1.65 12.39 6.56
CA GLN A 24 -1.38 11.18 5.77
C GLN A 24 -2.24 11.13 4.50
N SER A 25 -3.50 11.57 4.58
CA SER A 25 -4.41 11.68 3.43
C SER A 25 -3.93 12.70 2.39
N GLN A 26 -3.43 13.87 2.83
CA GLN A 26 -2.88 14.87 1.91
C GLN A 26 -1.61 14.37 1.20
N ARG A 27 -0.75 13.63 1.91
CA ARG A 27 0.45 13.03 1.32
C ARG A 27 0.10 11.98 0.26
N ARG A 28 -0.89 11.13 0.54
CA ARG A 28 -1.41 10.15 -0.44
C ARG A 28 -1.98 10.83 -1.67
N LEU A 29 -2.85 11.83 -1.49
CA LEU A 29 -3.44 12.60 -2.60
C LEU A 29 -2.36 13.30 -3.45
N ALA A 30 -1.35 13.89 -2.82
CA ALA A 30 -0.24 14.53 -3.54
C ALA A 30 0.59 13.51 -4.35
N SER A 31 0.76 12.30 -3.84
CA SER A 31 1.43 11.21 -4.57
C SER A 31 0.58 10.72 -5.74
N ALA A 32 -0.71 10.47 -5.51
CA ALA A 32 -1.64 10.01 -6.53
C ALA A 32 -1.71 10.99 -7.70
N ARG A 33 -1.75 12.31 -7.45
CA ARG A 33 -1.74 13.34 -8.51
C ARG A 33 -0.53 13.30 -9.45
N ARG A 34 0.57 12.64 -9.05
CA ARG A 34 1.78 12.48 -9.88
C ARG A 34 1.83 11.14 -10.61
N MET A 35 0.89 10.23 -10.34
CA MET A 35 0.78 8.96 -11.04
C MET A 35 0.16 9.18 -12.43
N PRO A 36 0.47 8.32 -13.41
CA PRO A 36 -0.27 8.28 -14.66
C PRO A 36 -1.76 7.98 -14.40
N ALA A 37 -2.61 8.37 -15.35
CA ALA A 37 -4.01 7.95 -15.32
C ALA A 37 -4.10 6.42 -15.36
N LEU A 38 -5.09 5.86 -14.66
CA LEU A 38 -5.32 4.42 -14.69
C LEU A 38 -5.94 4.02 -16.03
N ASP A 39 -5.67 2.80 -16.49
CA ASP A 39 -6.17 2.28 -17.77
C ASP A 39 -7.70 2.20 -17.83
N CYS A 40 -8.36 2.17 -16.67
CA CYS A 40 -9.81 2.25 -16.53
C CYS A 40 -10.39 3.68 -16.62
N GLY A 41 -9.57 4.70 -16.90
CA GLY A 41 -9.99 6.10 -17.00
C GLY A 41 -10.37 6.77 -15.68
N CYS A 42 -10.23 6.05 -14.56
CA CYS A 42 -10.49 6.59 -13.22
C CYS A 42 -9.38 7.55 -12.75
N SER A 43 -9.63 8.19 -11.59
CA SER A 43 -8.64 9.01 -10.90
C SER A 43 -7.28 8.30 -10.80
N PRO A 44 -6.14 9.01 -10.90
CA PRO A 44 -4.81 8.43 -10.76
C PRO A 44 -4.53 7.75 -9.42
N ASP A 45 -5.44 7.87 -8.45
CA ASP A 45 -5.34 7.18 -7.16
C ASP A 45 -5.85 5.73 -7.26
N PRO A 46 -4.97 4.70 -7.25
CA PRO A 46 -5.41 3.31 -7.30
C PRO A 46 -6.21 2.88 -6.07
N TRP A 47 -6.08 3.62 -4.96
CA TRP A 47 -6.82 3.34 -3.72
C TRP A 47 -8.30 3.69 -3.83
N LEU A 48 -8.64 4.73 -4.58
CA LEU A 48 -10.01 5.18 -4.79
C LEU A 48 -10.65 4.52 -6.01
N CYS A 49 -9.86 3.87 -6.85
CA CYS A 49 -10.35 3.15 -8.01
C CYS A 49 -10.96 1.79 -7.62
N HIS A 50 -12.16 1.53 -8.12
CA HIS A 50 -12.87 0.25 -7.97
C HIS A 50 -13.06 -0.49 -9.30
N CYS A 51 -12.55 0.07 -10.39
CA CYS A 51 -12.70 -0.50 -11.71
C CYS A 51 -11.72 -1.67 -11.91
N THR A 52 -12.28 -2.78 -12.35
CA THR A 52 -11.62 -3.86 -13.07
C THR A 52 -12.44 -3.99 -14.36
N GLU A 53 -11.83 -4.14 -15.53
CA GLU A 53 -12.57 -4.22 -16.80
C GLU A 53 -12.31 -5.58 -17.45
N PRO A 54 -13.30 -6.50 -17.46
CA PRO A 54 -14.63 -6.39 -16.85
C PRO A 54 -14.59 -6.45 -15.30
N PRO A 55 -15.63 -5.93 -14.61
CA PRO A 55 -15.65 -5.91 -13.15
C PRO A 55 -15.56 -7.30 -12.52
N LEU A 56 -14.65 -7.47 -11.57
CA LEU A 56 -14.51 -8.69 -10.80
C LEU A 56 -15.75 -8.89 -9.92
N SER A 57 -16.57 -9.90 -10.23
CA SER A 57 -17.75 -10.20 -9.42
C SER A 57 -17.37 -10.68 -8.02
N THR A 58 -18.22 -10.41 -7.03
CA THR A 58 -18.06 -10.92 -5.66
C THR A 58 -17.87 -12.43 -5.63
N ARG A 59 -18.61 -13.16 -6.48
CA ARG A 59 -18.51 -14.61 -6.61
C ARG A 59 -17.16 -15.06 -7.14
N ALA A 60 -16.60 -14.35 -8.13
CA ALA A 60 -15.27 -14.65 -8.66
C ALA A 60 -14.20 -14.45 -7.58
N VAL A 61 -14.23 -13.34 -6.84
CA VAL A 61 -13.29 -13.08 -5.74
C VAL A 61 -13.38 -14.16 -4.67
N ASN A 62 -14.58 -14.59 -4.29
CA ASN A 62 -14.77 -15.67 -3.32
C ASN A 62 -14.18 -17.00 -3.83
N GLY A 63 -14.40 -17.33 -5.10
CA GLY A 63 -13.82 -18.53 -5.72
C GLY A 63 -12.30 -18.51 -5.69
N TRP A 64 -11.68 -17.37 -5.99
CA TRP A 64 -10.22 -17.21 -5.89
C TRP A 64 -9.70 -17.35 -4.46
N ARG A 65 -10.38 -16.73 -3.49
CA ARG A 65 -10.03 -16.87 -2.07
C ARG A 65 -10.07 -18.32 -1.62
N ASP A 66 -11.15 -19.03 -1.96
CA ASP A 66 -11.33 -20.42 -1.56
C ASP A 66 -10.29 -21.34 -2.24
N ALA A 67 -9.96 -21.08 -3.50
CA ALA A 67 -8.89 -21.77 -4.21
C ALA A 67 -7.50 -21.49 -3.61
N ALA A 68 -7.21 -20.24 -3.24
CA ALA A 68 -5.96 -19.88 -2.59
C ALA A 68 -5.79 -20.59 -1.24
N ASN A 69 -6.84 -20.56 -0.40
CA ASN A 69 -6.85 -21.27 0.88
C ASN A 69 -6.65 -22.77 0.71
N TYR A 70 -7.28 -23.38 -0.30
CA TYR A 70 -7.08 -24.78 -0.63
C TYR A 70 -5.62 -25.09 -0.98
N LEU A 71 -4.99 -24.26 -1.83
CA LEU A 71 -3.60 -24.45 -2.24
C LEU A 71 -2.62 -24.25 -1.06
N LEU A 72 -2.85 -23.24 -0.22
CA LEU A 72 -2.07 -23.02 1.00
C LEU A 72 -2.17 -24.22 1.95
N ALA A 73 -3.37 -24.79 2.13
CA ALA A 73 -3.57 -25.99 2.94
C ALA A 73 -2.82 -27.23 2.39
N GLN A 74 -2.47 -27.23 1.11
CA GLN A 74 -1.64 -28.26 0.46
C GLN A 74 -0.13 -27.90 0.48
N GLY A 75 0.28 -26.83 1.18
CA GLY A 75 1.66 -26.35 1.22
C GLY A 75 2.16 -25.74 -0.08
N LYS A 76 1.26 -25.29 -0.96
CA LYS A 76 1.59 -24.63 -2.23
C LYS A 76 1.37 -23.13 -2.12
N THR A 77 2.27 -22.34 -2.69
CA THR A 77 2.08 -20.89 -2.83
C THR A 77 1.24 -20.60 -4.07
N PRO A 78 0.02 -20.06 -3.93
CA PRO A 78 -0.80 -19.71 -5.08
C PRO A 78 -0.37 -18.34 -5.65
N LEU A 79 -0.32 -18.25 -6.97
CA LEU A 79 -0.10 -16.99 -7.70
C LEU A 79 -1.45 -16.49 -8.20
N LEU A 80 -1.83 -15.27 -7.81
CA LEU A 80 -3.14 -14.68 -8.14
C LEU A 80 -2.95 -13.45 -9.05
N PRO A 81 -3.94 -13.14 -9.90
CA PRO A 81 -3.98 -11.86 -10.61
C PRO A 81 -4.00 -10.68 -9.63
N VAL A 82 -3.35 -9.58 -9.99
CA VAL A 82 -3.22 -8.40 -9.12
C VAL A 82 -4.58 -7.81 -8.74
N GLU A 83 -5.57 -7.86 -9.63
CA GLU A 83 -6.93 -7.37 -9.43
C GLU A 83 -7.63 -8.14 -8.32
N VAL A 84 -7.39 -9.45 -8.23
CA VAL A 84 -7.95 -10.31 -7.19
C VAL A 84 -7.31 -9.98 -5.84
N LEU A 85 -5.97 -9.82 -5.81
CA LEU A 85 -5.25 -9.43 -4.59
C LEU A 85 -5.73 -8.06 -4.08
N GLN A 86 -5.86 -7.08 -4.97
CA GLN A 86 -6.40 -5.76 -4.62
C GLN A 86 -7.85 -5.85 -4.13
N ALA A 87 -8.69 -6.68 -4.76
CA ALA A 87 -10.08 -6.86 -4.35
C ALA A 87 -10.19 -7.48 -2.95
N LEU A 88 -9.35 -8.47 -2.62
CA LEU A 88 -9.28 -9.07 -1.27
C LEU A 88 -8.77 -8.04 -0.25
N TRP A 89 -7.70 -7.33 -0.58
CA TRP A 89 -7.11 -6.30 0.28
C TRP A 89 -8.12 -5.19 0.61
N ARG A 90 -8.87 -4.69 -0.38
CA ARG A 90 -9.92 -3.65 -0.18
C ARG A 90 -11.08 -4.11 0.71
N ARG A 91 -11.38 -5.41 0.78
CA ARG A 91 -12.41 -5.95 1.70
C ARG A 91 -11.97 -5.88 3.17
N GLY A 92 -10.66 -5.87 3.42
CA GLY A 92 -10.09 -5.87 4.75
C GLY A 92 -10.42 -7.14 5.55
N GLY A 93 -10.21 -7.07 6.86
CA GLY A 93 -10.44 -8.22 7.76
C GLY A 93 -9.59 -9.43 7.38
N ALA A 94 -10.20 -10.62 7.41
CA ALA A 94 -9.53 -11.87 7.05
C ALA A 94 -9.11 -11.92 5.58
N ASP A 95 -9.94 -11.40 4.66
CA ASP A 95 -9.60 -11.34 3.23
C ASP A 95 -8.38 -10.42 3.00
N GLY A 96 -8.28 -9.32 3.76
CA GLY A 96 -7.12 -8.41 3.72
C GLY A 96 -5.84 -9.05 4.26
N ALA A 97 -5.92 -9.74 5.40
CA ALA A 97 -4.78 -10.47 5.95
C ALA A 97 -4.28 -11.58 5.00
N LEU A 98 -5.20 -12.30 4.36
CA LEU A 98 -4.87 -13.28 3.33
C LEU A 98 -4.16 -12.64 2.14
N ALA A 99 -4.61 -11.47 1.67
CA ALA A 99 -3.95 -10.78 0.56
C ALA A 99 -2.51 -10.39 0.89
N GLU A 100 -2.24 -9.93 2.11
CA GLU A 100 -0.89 -9.60 2.59
C GLU A 100 -0.01 -10.85 2.69
N GLU A 101 -0.54 -11.95 3.24
CA GLU A 101 0.14 -13.23 3.30
C GLU A 101 0.52 -13.75 1.91
N LEU A 102 -0.44 -13.76 0.97
CA LEU A 102 -0.22 -14.21 -0.40
C LEU A 102 0.83 -13.38 -1.13
N HIS A 103 0.79 -12.05 -0.98
CA HIS A 103 1.78 -11.16 -1.59
C HIS A 103 3.19 -11.38 -1.02
N SER A 104 3.29 -11.62 0.30
CA SER A 104 4.55 -11.96 0.96
C SER A 104 5.10 -13.30 0.46
N LEU A 105 4.25 -14.33 0.38
CA LEU A 105 4.64 -15.67 -0.07
C LEU A 105 5.02 -15.71 -1.55
N SER A 106 4.41 -14.89 -2.40
CA SER A 106 4.77 -14.80 -3.82
C SER A 106 6.01 -13.96 -4.10
N GLY A 107 6.60 -13.33 -3.07
CA GLY A 107 7.71 -12.39 -3.25
C GLY A 107 7.31 -11.12 -4.02
N GLY A 108 6.01 -10.83 -4.07
CA GLY A 108 5.46 -9.71 -4.83
C GLY A 108 5.08 -10.02 -6.28
N GLU A 109 5.31 -11.24 -6.76
CA GLU A 109 4.91 -11.67 -8.10
C GLU A 109 3.38 -11.79 -8.21
N VAL A 110 2.86 -11.53 -9.42
CA VAL A 110 1.44 -11.59 -9.78
C VAL A 110 1.27 -12.35 -11.11
N ALA A 111 0.14 -13.03 -11.28
CA ALA A 111 -0.16 -13.89 -12.44
C ALA A 111 -0.55 -13.11 -13.71
#